data_AF-A0A2D4W307-F1
#
_entry.id   AF-A0A2D4W307-F1
#
_cell.length_a   1.000
_cell.length_b   1.000
_cell.length_c   1.000
_cell.angle_alpha   90.00
_cell.angle_beta   90.00
_cell.angle_gamma   90.00
#
_symmetry.space_group_name_H-M   'P 1'
#
loop_
_entity.id
_entity.type
_entity.pdbx_description
1 polymer ?
#
loop_
_entity_poly.entity_id
_entity_poly.type
_entity_poly.pdbx_seq_one_letter_code
_entity_poly.pdbx_strand_id
1 'polypeptide(L)'
;MKHLDDARGGADNASMSRLQPESEYEALVYALERLSETYPFVGEDRLREIAADELAQLDGARVRAFIPVLVERRVKERLATEPVDAA
;
A
#
# COMPACT_ATOMS: atom_id res chain seq x y z
N MET A 1 33.54 4.07 32.40
CA MET A 1 33.49 5.11 31.35
C MET A 1 33.78 4.42 30.03
N LYS A 2 32.93 4.41 29.01
CA LYS A 2 31.71 5.15 28.71
C LYS A 2 31.03 4.37 27.56
N HIS A 3 29.74 4.09 27.72
CA HIS A 3 28.66 3.91 26.73
C HIS A 3 29.04 3.35 25.33
N LEU A 4 28.62 2.12 24.94
CA LEU A 4 27.28 1.84 24.40
C LEU A 4 26.80 2.99 23.54
N ASP A 5 26.94 2.87 22.21
CA ASP A 5 26.03 3.39 21.19
C ASP A 5 26.79 3.35 19.86
N ASP A 6 26.57 2.29 19.08
CA ASP A 6 26.60 2.34 17.61
C ASP A 6 25.75 1.18 17.08
N ALA A 7 24.57 0.99 17.67
CA ALA A 7 23.49 0.23 17.08
C ALA A 7 22.63 1.20 16.24
N ARG A 8 23.18 1.70 15.14
CA ARG A 8 22.41 2.40 14.11
C ARG A 8 22.80 1.92 12.72
N GLY A 9 22.92 0.60 12.57
CA GLY A 9 22.88 -0.04 11.27
C GLY A 9 21.43 -0.31 10.88
N GLY A 10 20.98 0.27 9.77
CA GLY A 10 19.93 -0.35 8.95
C GLY A 10 18.55 0.32 8.85
N ALA A 11 18.39 1.62 9.11
CA ALA A 11 17.13 2.32 8.80
C ALA A 11 17.07 2.85 7.34
N ASP A 12 18.21 2.90 6.65
CA ASP A 12 18.35 3.69 5.43
C ASP A 12 18.14 2.87 4.14
N ASN A 13 18.12 1.53 4.24
CA ASN A 13 17.90 0.63 3.10
C ASN A 13 16.40 0.28 2.89
N ALA A 14 15.56 0.40 3.92
CA ALA A 14 14.11 0.12 3.82
C ALA A 14 13.32 1.22 3.08
N SER A 15 13.87 2.44 3.03
CA SER A 15 13.29 3.56 2.29
C SER A 15 13.68 3.58 0.81
N MET A 16 14.63 2.73 0.37
CA MET A 16 15.28 2.91 -0.92
C MET A 16 14.50 2.45 -2.16
N SER A 17 13.23 2.02 -2.07
CA SER A 17 12.43 1.96 -3.31
C SER A 17 10.90 1.85 -3.22
N ARG A 18 10.23 2.36 -2.17
CA ARG A 18 8.75 2.48 -2.23
C ARG A 18 8.26 3.31 -3.44
N LEU A 19 9.14 4.12 -4.01
CA LEU A 19 8.93 4.98 -5.19
C LEU A 19 9.44 4.36 -6.51
N GLN A 20 10.22 3.28 -6.48
CA GLN A 20 10.67 2.57 -7.69
C GLN A 20 10.52 1.05 -7.50
N PRO A 21 9.28 0.54 -7.50
CA PRO A 21 9.05 -0.90 -7.39
C PRO A 21 9.64 -1.63 -8.58
N GLU A 22 10.28 -2.77 -8.34
CA GLU A 22 10.89 -3.63 -9.36
C GLU A 22 9.83 -4.49 -10.08
N SER A 23 8.63 -4.61 -9.50
CA SER A 23 7.50 -5.33 -10.08
C SER A 23 6.13 -4.72 -9.74
N GLU A 24 5.11 -5.06 -10.53
CA GLU A 24 3.72 -4.67 -10.23
C GLU A 24 3.25 -5.20 -8.88
N TYR A 25 3.63 -6.43 -8.53
CA TYR A 25 3.28 -7.03 -7.26
C TYR A 25 3.86 -6.23 -6.09
N GLU A 26 5.14 -5.87 -6.18
CA GLU A 26 5.80 -5.04 -5.17
C GLU A 26 5.17 -3.64 -5.09
N ALA A 27 4.84 -3.05 -6.24
CA ALA A 27 4.14 -1.77 -6.30
C ALA A 27 2.76 -1.82 -5.62
N LEU A 28 2.04 -2.94 -5.75
CA LEU A 28 0.75 -3.18 -5.07
C LEU A 28 0.95 -3.37 -3.56
N VAL A 29 1.99 -4.06 -3.12
CA VAL A 29 2.33 -4.18 -1.69
C VAL A 29 2.58 -2.79 -1.10
N TYR A 30 3.40 -1.97 -1.74
CA TYR A 30 3.65 -0.60 -1.27
C TYR A 30 2.39 0.28 -1.29
N ALA A 31 1.48 0.07 -2.25
CA ALA A 31 0.18 0.74 -2.26
C ALA A 31 -0.67 0.35 -1.06
N LEU A 32 -0.73 -0.94 -0.72
CA LEU A 32 -1.44 -1.45 0.45
C LEU A 32 -0.84 -0.94 1.76
N GLU A 33 0.48 -0.87 1.89
CA GLU A 33 1.14 -0.27 3.06
C GLU A 33 0.74 1.21 3.22
N ARG A 34 0.74 1.99 2.14
CA ARG A 34 0.29 3.39 2.20
C ARG A 34 -1.19 3.51 2.57
N LEU A 35 -2.03 2.60 2.07
CA LEU A 35 -3.45 2.57 2.40
C LEU A 35 -3.67 2.21 3.86
N SER A 36 -2.91 1.28 4.44
CA SER A 36 -3.03 0.92 5.86
C SER A 36 -2.53 2.04 6.77
N GLU A 37 -1.46 2.75 6.37
CA GLU A 37 -1.01 3.97 7.05
C GLU A 37 -2.08 5.09 6.98
N THR A 38 -2.80 5.22 5.87
CA THR A 38 -3.83 6.27 5.66
C THR A 38 -5.17 5.93 6.32
N TYR A 39 -5.56 4.66 6.32
CA TYR A 39 -6.85 4.16 6.80
C TYR A 39 -6.67 3.06 7.87
N PRO A 40 -5.99 3.35 9.00
CA PRO A 40 -5.67 2.32 10.00
C PRO A 40 -6.91 1.69 10.65
N PHE A 41 -8.07 2.36 10.60
CA PHE A 41 -9.33 1.91 11.17
C PHE A 41 -10.10 0.89 10.30
N VAL A 42 -9.75 0.74 9.02
CA VAL A 42 -10.45 -0.19 8.11
C VAL A 42 -9.99 -1.63 8.33
N GLY A 43 -8.78 -1.83 8.87
CA GLY A 43 -8.17 -3.14 9.02
C GLY A 43 -7.48 -3.62 7.74
N GLU A 44 -6.36 -4.31 7.92
CA GLU A 44 -5.48 -4.71 6.81
C GLU A 44 -6.14 -5.73 5.88
N ASP A 45 -6.87 -6.70 6.42
CA ASP A 45 -7.55 -7.73 5.64
C ASP A 45 -8.65 -7.12 4.76
N ARG A 46 -9.40 -6.16 5.28
CA ARG A 46 -10.42 -5.45 4.52
C ARG A 46 -9.81 -4.60 3.40
N LEU A 47 -8.69 -3.94 3.65
CA LEU A 47 -7.96 -3.19 2.61
C LEU A 47 -7.45 -4.12 1.50
N ARG A 48 -6.96 -5.32 1.84
CA ARG A 48 -6.56 -6.33 0.87
C ARG A 48 -7.73 -6.82 0.02
N GLU A 49 -8.87 -7.10 0.63
CA GLU A 49 -10.09 -7.48 -0.07
C GLU A 49 -10.50 -6.43 -1.11
N ILE A 50 -10.62 -5.17 -0.68
CA ILE A 50 -11.01 -4.07 -1.58
C ILE A 50 -9.98 -3.90 -2.69
N ALA A 51 -8.68 -3.93 -2.38
CA ALA A 51 -7.64 -3.81 -3.40
C ALA A 51 -7.65 -4.95 -4.41
N ALA A 52 -7.92 -6.19 -3.97
CA ALA A 52 -8.06 -7.34 -4.86
C ALA A 52 -9.29 -7.21 -5.78
N ASP A 53 -10.42 -6.75 -5.25
CA ASP A 53 -11.62 -6.44 -6.06
C ASP A 53 -11.29 -5.42 -7.15
N GLU A 54 -10.64 -4.31 -6.78
CA GLU A 54 -10.30 -3.23 -7.72
C GLU A 54 -9.27 -3.67 -8.75
N LEU A 55 -8.31 -4.52 -8.36
CA LEU A 55 -7.32 -5.10 -9.28
C LEU A 55 -7.99 -6.01 -10.31
N ALA A 56 -8.96 -6.85 -9.89
CA ALA A 56 -9.69 -7.73 -10.80
C ALA A 56 -10.46 -6.95 -11.89
N GLN A 57 -10.95 -5.75 -11.58
CA GLN A 57 -11.60 -4.87 -12.56
C GLN A 57 -10.63 -4.30 -13.61
N LEU A 58 -9.31 -4.47 -13.43
CA LEU A 58 -8.26 -3.96 -14.30
C LEU A 58 -7.53 -5.05 -15.09
N ASP A 59 -7.94 -6.31 -14.98
CA ASP A 59 -7.23 -7.48 -15.57
C ASP A 59 -7.14 -7.44 -17.12
N GLY A 60 -7.94 -6.58 -17.78
CA GLY A 60 -7.89 -6.31 -19.23
C GLY A 60 -6.97 -5.14 -19.65
N ALA A 61 -6.29 -4.48 -18.72
CA ALA A 61 -5.52 -3.27 -19.01
C ALA A 61 -4.24 -3.57 -19.81
N ARG A 62 -4.07 -2.94 -20.97
CA ARG A 62 -2.90 -3.12 -21.85
C ARG A 62 -1.60 -2.61 -21.24
N VAL A 63 -1.66 -1.66 -20.30
CA VAL A 63 -0.49 -1.06 -19.64
C VAL A 63 -0.58 -1.27 -18.14
N ARG A 64 0.11 -2.29 -17.65
CA ARG A 64 0.04 -2.72 -16.25
C ARG A 64 0.86 -1.88 -15.26
N ALA A 65 1.80 -1.07 -15.76
CA ALA A 65 2.63 -0.19 -14.93
C ALA A 65 1.83 0.83 -14.09
N PHE A 66 0.59 1.16 -14.50
CA PHE A 66 -0.28 2.09 -13.78
C PHE A 66 -1.30 1.40 -12.87
N ILE A 67 -1.45 0.07 -12.95
CA ILE A 67 -2.42 -0.68 -12.15
C ILE A 67 -2.28 -0.37 -10.65
N PRO A 68 -1.07 -0.37 -10.05
CA PRO A 68 -0.93 -0.13 -8.60
C PRO A 68 -1.49 1.25 -8.16
N VAL A 69 -1.21 2.30 -8.93
CA VAL A 69 -1.68 3.66 -8.64
C VAL A 69 -3.20 3.76 -8.84
N LEU A 70 -3.74 3.08 -9.85
CA LEU A 70 -5.18 3.05 -10.10
C LEU A 70 -5.93 2.31 -9.00
N VAL A 71 -5.42 1.16 -8.56
CA VAL A 71 -5.96 0.40 -7.43
C VAL A 71 -5.97 1.27 -6.18
N GLU A 72 -4.85 1.90 -5.82
CA GLU A 72 -4.75 2.77 -4.66
C GLU A 72 -5.80 3.89 -4.69
N ARG A 73 -5.95 4.54 -5.85
CA ARG A 73 -6.93 5.61 -6.04
C ARG A 73 -8.36 5.11 -5.89
N ARG A 74 -8.71 3.98 -6.49
CA ARG A 74 -10.07 3.43 -6.42
C ARG A 74 -10.44 2.97 -5.01
N VAL A 75 -9.50 2.38 -4.28
CA VAL A 75 -9.69 2.04 -2.87
C VAL A 75 -10.01 3.30 -2.07
N LYS A 76 -9.25 4.39 -2.26
CA LYS A 76 -9.50 5.69 -1.61
C LYS A 76 -10.88 6.25 -1.93
N GLU A 77 -11.29 6.22 -3.20
CA GLU A 77 -12.61 6.69 -3.65
C GLU A 77 -13.75 5.85 -3.04
N ARG A 78 -13.59 4.52 -2.98
CA ARG A 78 -14.56 3.60 -2.38
C ARG A 78 -14.69 3.82 -0.87
N LEU A 79 -13.57 3.93 -0.14
CA LEU A 79 -13.59 4.22 1.29
C LEU A 79 -14.12 5.62 1.64
N ALA A 80 -14.01 6.58 0.71
CA ALA A 80 -14.60 7.92 0.89
C ALA A 80 -16.12 7.95 0.68
N THR A 81 -16.67 6.96 -0.02
CA THR A 81 -18.10 6.87 -0.36
C THR A 81 -18.85 5.84 0.48
N GLU A 82 -18.16 4.83 1.00
CA GLU A 82 -18.69 3.93 2.02
C GLU A 82 -18.70 4.66 3.38
N PRO A 83 -19.86 4.88 4.04
CA PRO A 83 -19.85 5.31 5.43
C PRO A 83 -19.12 4.25 6.23
N VAL A 84 -18.07 4.66 6.94
CA VAL A 84 -17.34 3.83 7.89
C VAL A 84 -18.32 3.56 9.03
N ASP A 85 -19.24 2.62 8.85
CA ASP A 85 -20.02 2.08 9.95
C ASP A 85 -19.02 1.33 10.82
N ALA A 86 -18.69 1.97 11.93
CA ALA A 86 -18.02 1.38 13.06
C ALA A 86 -18.88 0.22 13.56
N ALA A 87 -18.59 -0.98 13.05
CA ALA A 87 -19.11 -2.24 13.57
C ALA A 87 -18.22 -2.73 14.71
#